data_AF-A0A1I9W3M5-F1
#
_entry.id   AF-A0A1I9W3M5-F1
#
_cell.length_a   1.000
_cell.length_b   1.000
_cell.length_c   1.000
_cell.angle_alpha   90.00
_cell.angle_beta   90.00
_cell.angle_gamma   90.00
#
_symmetry.space_group_name_H-M   'P 1'
#
loop_
_entity.id
_entity.type
_entity.pdbx_description
1 polymer ?
#
loop_
_entity_poly.entity_id
_entity_poly.type
_entity_poly.pdbx_seq_one_letter_code
_entity_poly.pdbx_strand_id
1 'polypeptide(L)'
;IVHTQGWVHCHSSASDASGVVKAVMDELFPYFSGEKLPAKLRVAYACCLNMCGAVHCSDIAILGVHRKPPLIDHDTITSVCELPLAIAACPLGAIKPAKGVNSKGEEVKSVTVNVDRCMFCGNCY
;
A
#
# COMPACT_ATOMS: atom_id res chain seq x y z
N ILE A 1 -3.92 -17.17 10.11
CA ILE A 1 -3.20 -16.20 9.26
C ILE A 1 -3.11 -14.90 10.02
N VAL A 2 -1.92 -14.32 10.22
CA VAL A 2 -1.81 -12.95 10.75
C VAL A 2 -2.19 -11.99 9.62
N HIS A 3 -3.12 -11.06 9.84
CA HIS A 3 -3.57 -10.15 8.78
C HIS A 3 -3.83 -8.72 9.26
N THR A 4 -4.14 -7.86 8.30
CA THR A 4 -4.31 -6.41 8.45
C THR A 4 -5.78 -6.01 8.36
N GLN A 5 -6.04 -4.69 8.34
CA GLN A 5 -7.38 -4.11 8.25
C GLN A 5 -8.04 -4.27 6.87
N GLY A 6 -7.29 -4.09 5.77
CA GLY A 6 -7.88 -4.09 4.42
C GLY A 6 -8.93 -2.99 4.22
N TRP A 7 -9.94 -3.27 3.39
CA TRP A 7 -11.01 -2.32 3.03
C TRP A 7 -11.98 -2.03 4.17
N VAL A 8 -11.94 -2.83 5.24
CA VAL A 8 -12.76 -2.62 6.43
C VAL A 8 -12.44 -1.29 7.12
N HIS A 9 -11.20 -0.79 7.03
CA HIS A 9 -10.80 0.41 7.77
C HIS A 9 -9.62 1.20 7.19
N CYS A 10 -8.70 0.60 6.42
CA CYS A 10 -7.45 1.26 6.03
C CYS A 10 -7.59 2.02 4.70
N HIS A 11 -7.20 3.30 4.69
CA HIS A 11 -7.26 4.17 3.51
C HIS A 11 -6.13 3.96 2.50
N SER A 12 -5.02 3.33 2.88
CA SER A 12 -3.89 3.00 1.99
C SER A 12 -3.91 1.56 1.48
N SER A 13 -5.04 0.86 1.65
CA SER A 13 -5.17 -0.55 1.27
C SER A 13 -5.27 -0.74 -0.25
N ALA A 14 -4.46 -1.65 -0.79
CA ALA A 14 -4.51 -2.06 -2.21
C ALA A 14 -5.48 -3.23 -2.44
N SER A 15 -5.83 -3.98 -1.38
CA SER A 15 -6.72 -5.14 -1.43
C SER A 15 -7.33 -5.40 -0.04
N ASP A 16 -8.46 -6.10 0.02
CA ASP A 16 -9.10 -6.48 1.28
C ASP A 16 -8.33 -7.55 2.05
N ALA A 17 -8.37 -7.47 3.38
CA ALA A 17 -7.71 -8.45 4.26
C ALA A 17 -8.66 -9.59 4.64
N SER A 18 -9.83 -9.26 5.21
CA SER A 18 -10.75 -10.24 5.76
C SER A 18 -11.25 -11.22 4.71
N GLY A 19 -11.63 -10.74 3.53
CA GLY A 19 -12.11 -11.57 2.42
C GLY A 19 -11.02 -12.51 1.88
N VAL A 20 -9.80 -12.01 1.67
CA VAL A 20 -8.67 -12.84 1.20
C VAL A 20 -8.31 -13.91 2.22
N VAL A 21 -8.22 -13.53 3.50
CA VAL A 21 -7.91 -14.47 4.59
C VAL A 21 -8.98 -15.53 4.70
N LYS A 22 -10.26 -15.16 4.59
CA LYS A 22 -11.38 -16.11 4.60
C LYS A 22 -11.24 -17.11 3.45
N ALA A 23 -11.07 -16.65 2.22
CA ALA A 23 -10.91 -17.52 1.05
C ALA A 23 -9.72 -18.47 1.19
N VAL A 24 -8.57 -17.99 1.68
CA VAL A 24 -7.38 -18.83 1.88
C VAL A 24 -7.59 -19.82 3.03
N MET A 25 -8.20 -19.40 4.14
CA MET A 25 -8.44 -20.30 5.27
C MET A 25 -9.46 -21.39 4.97
N ASP A 26 -10.41 -21.15 4.08
CA ASP A 26 -11.36 -22.17 3.65
C ASP A 26 -10.64 -23.31 2.90
N GLU A 27 -9.70 -22.97 2.01
CA GLU A 27 -8.86 -23.96 1.30
C GLU A 27 -7.83 -24.64 2.22
N LEU A 28 -7.28 -23.89 3.19
CA LEU A 28 -6.29 -24.42 4.13
C LEU A 28 -6.91 -25.14 5.34
N PHE A 29 -8.24 -25.13 5.49
CA PHE A 29 -8.92 -25.75 6.63
C PHE A 29 -8.54 -27.23 6.87
N PRO A 30 -8.38 -28.08 5.83
CA PRO A 30 -7.95 -29.47 6.00
C PRO A 30 -6.53 -29.65 6.57
N TYR A 31 -5.71 -28.59 6.57
CA TYR A 31 -4.37 -28.54 7.15
C TYR A 31 -4.33 -27.84 8.52
N PHE A 32 -5.42 -27.16 8.90
CA PHE A 32 -5.50 -26.44 10.17
C PHE A 32 -5.65 -27.40 11.36
N SER A 33 -6.38 -28.50 11.16
CA SER A 33 -6.50 -29.58 12.13
C SER A 33 -5.53 -30.74 11.81
N GLY A 34 -4.70 -31.10 12.78
CA GLY A 34 -3.69 -32.15 12.67
C GLY A 34 -2.31 -31.67 12.20
N GLU A 35 -1.40 -32.61 11.97
CA GLU A 35 0.01 -32.36 11.63
C GLU A 35 0.37 -33.05 10.32
N LYS A 36 -0.12 -32.52 9.20
CA LYS A 36 0.13 -33.07 7.85
C LYS A 36 1.37 -32.49 7.15
N LEU A 37 1.97 -31.45 7.74
CA LEU A 37 3.11 -30.73 7.17
C LEU A 37 4.40 -31.06 7.94
N PRO A 38 5.58 -31.00 7.30
CA PRO A 38 6.86 -31.28 7.96
C PRO A 38 7.18 -30.37 9.15
N ALA A 39 6.61 -29.16 9.17
CA ALA A 39 6.73 -28.18 10.24
C ALA A 39 5.52 -27.25 10.25
N LYS A 40 5.39 -26.43 11.31
CA LYS A 40 4.33 -25.43 11.43
C LYS A 40 4.48 -24.35 10.36
N LEU A 41 3.54 -24.32 9.41
CA LEU A 41 3.46 -23.29 8.39
C LEU A 41 2.81 -22.00 8.93
N ARG A 42 3.48 -20.87 8.73
CA ARG A 42 2.99 -19.53 9.08
C ARG A 42 2.66 -18.78 7.80
N VAL A 43 1.40 -18.39 7.68
CA VAL A 43 0.90 -17.57 6.57
C VAL A 43 0.50 -16.21 7.13
N ALA A 44 0.90 -15.14 6.44
CA ALA A 44 0.50 -13.77 6.76
C ALA A 44 0.03 -12.99 5.53
N TYR A 45 -0.84 -12.01 5.78
CA TYR A 45 -1.39 -11.12 4.77
C TYR A 45 -1.23 -9.64 5.15
N ALA A 46 -0.85 -8.79 4.21
CA ALA A 46 -0.89 -7.33 4.37
C ALA A 46 -1.55 -6.67 3.17
N CYS A 47 -2.42 -5.70 3.45
CA CYS A 47 -3.18 -4.98 2.42
C CYS A 47 -2.37 -3.93 1.65
N CYS A 48 -1.16 -3.59 2.11
CA CYS A 48 -0.23 -2.67 1.43
C CYS A 48 1.21 -2.91 1.88
N LEU A 49 2.15 -2.20 1.26
CA LEU A 49 3.60 -2.33 1.45
C LEU A 49 4.11 -1.85 2.82
N ASN A 50 3.27 -1.22 3.64
CA ASN A 50 3.59 -1.00 5.06
C ASN A 50 3.69 -2.31 5.84
N MET A 51 3.16 -3.41 5.29
CA MET A 51 3.35 -4.77 5.79
C MET A 51 3.05 -4.93 7.29
N CYS A 52 2.02 -4.24 7.79
CA CYS A 52 1.65 -4.26 9.20
C CYS A 52 1.41 -5.70 9.70
N GLY A 53 2.32 -6.24 10.48
CA GLY A 53 2.30 -7.63 10.94
C GLY A 53 3.52 -8.41 10.49
N ALA A 54 3.33 -9.63 9.97
CA ALA A 54 4.38 -10.62 9.80
C ALA A 54 4.69 -11.01 8.34
N VAL A 55 4.21 -10.25 7.35
CA VAL A 55 4.40 -10.57 5.92
C VAL A 55 5.89 -10.67 5.55
N HIS A 56 6.76 -9.87 6.17
CA HIS A 56 8.20 -9.86 5.89
C HIS A 56 8.96 -11.06 6.49
N CYS A 57 8.32 -11.88 7.33
CA CYS A 57 8.96 -12.97 8.07
C CYS A 57 8.08 -14.23 8.20
N SER A 58 7.11 -14.40 7.30
CA SER A 58 6.25 -15.59 7.22
C SER A 58 6.73 -16.57 6.16
N ASP A 59 6.44 -17.86 6.33
CA ASP A 59 6.79 -18.89 5.36
C ASP A 59 6.09 -18.66 4.01
N ILE A 60 4.83 -18.21 4.07
CA ILE A 60 4.09 -17.72 2.90
C ILE A 60 3.49 -16.36 3.24
N ALA A 61 3.70 -15.41 2.33
CA ALA A 61 3.29 -14.03 2.50
C ALA A 61 2.42 -13.60 1.32
N ILE A 62 1.26 -13.00 1.61
CA ILE A 62 0.37 -12.42 0.61
C ILE A 62 0.37 -10.91 0.82
N LEU A 63 0.63 -10.16 -0.25
CA LEU A 63 0.84 -8.72 -0.18
C LEU A 63 0.05 -7.99 -1.27
N GLY A 64 -0.78 -7.03 -0.84
CA GLY A 64 -1.41 -6.07 -1.73
C GLY A 64 -0.40 -5.04 -2.24
N VAL A 65 -0.35 -4.84 -3.56
CA VAL A 65 0.57 -3.91 -4.23
C VAL A 65 -0.17 -3.11 -5.28
N HIS A 66 0.06 -1.79 -5.33
CA HIS A 66 -0.45 -0.93 -6.39
C HIS A 66 0.38 -1.09 -7.67
N ARG A 67 -0.19 -0.78 -8.83
CA ARG A 67 0.51 -0.87 -10.14
C ARG A 67 0.40 0.40 -10.98
N LYS A 68 0.05 1.52 -10.33
CA LYS A 68 -0.12 2.83 -10.98
C LYS A 68 0.49 3.91 -10.08
N PRO A 69 1.13 4.95 -10.65
CA PRO A 69 1.55 6.13 -9.89
C PRO A 69 0.36 6.81 -9.21
N PRO A 70 0.60 7.59 -8.14
CA PRO A 70 -0.45 8.39 -7.53
C PRO A 70 -0.98 9.45 -8.51
N LEU A 71 -2.27 9.74 -8.40
CA LEU A 71 -2.86 10.92 -9.03
C LEU A 71 -2.61 12.12 -8.13
N ILE A 72 -2.32 13.27 -8.74
CA ILE A 72 -2.02 14.50 -8.00
C ILE A 72 -3.28 15.37 -8.01
N ASP A 73 -3.83 15.63 -6.84
CA ASP A 73 -4.91 16.59 -6.68
C ASP A 73 -4.33 18.00 -6.46
N HIS A 74 -4.18 18.75 -7.55
CA HIS A 74 -3.67 20.11 -7.50
C HIS A 74 -4.59 21.09 -6.77
N ASP A 75 -5.88 20.76 -6.58
CA ASP A 75 -6.83 21.67 -5.92
C ASP A 75 -6.64 21.70 -4.41
N THR A 76 -6.19 20.59 -3.83
CA THR A 76 -6.12 20.44 -2.36
C THR A 76 -4.71 20.22 -1.83
N ILE A 77 -3.75 19.80 -2.66
CA ILE A 77 -2.40 19.41 -2.18
C ILE A 77 -1.69 20.47 -1.34
N THR A 78 -1.82 21.77 -1.67
CA THR A 78 -1.17 22.83 -0.90
C THR A 78 -1.82 23.05 0.47
N SER A 79 -3.10 22.74 0.64
CA SER A 79 -3.83 22.93 1.90
C SER A 79 -3.76 21.72 2.83
N VAL A 80 -3.56 20.52 2.29
CA VAL A 80 -3.57 19.26 3.06
C VAL A 80 -2.20 18.59 3.21
N CYS A 81 -1.21 18.95 2.39
CA CYS A 81 0.11 18.32 2.42
C CYS A 81 1.23 19.31 2.73
N GLU A 82 2.14 18.89 3.61
CA GLU A 82 3.48 19.48 3.68
C GLU A 82 4.34 18.92 2.54
N LEU A 83 4.46 19.65 1.43
CA LEU A 83 5.16 19.17 0.22
C LEU A 83 6.56 18.58 0.47
N PRO A 84 7.41 19.13 1.36
CA PRO A 84 8.71 18.52 1.67
C PRO A 84 8.59 17.09 2.24
N LEU A 85 7.55 16.81 3.05
CA LEU A 85 7.29 15.47 3.58
C LEU A 85 6.89 14.50 2.48
N ALA A 86 6.00 14.92 1.58
CA ALA A 86 5.59 14.09 0.44
C ALA A 86 6.77 13.74 -0.48
N ILE A 87 7.68 14.70 -0.71
CA ILE A 87 8.91 14.48 -1.49
C ILE A 87 9.85 13.50 -0.77
N ALA A 88 10.10 13.72 0.53
CA ALA A 88 10.98 12.88 1.34
C ALA A 88 10.44 11.46 1.56
N ALA A 89 9.13 11.27 1.49
CA ALA A 89 8.47 9.97 1.60
C ALA A 89 8.80 9.01 0.44
N CYS A 90 9.33 9.50 -0.68
CA CYS A 90 9.63 8.67 -1.84
C CYS A 90 11.01 8.00 -1.74
N PRO A 91 11.11 6.67 -1.57
CA PRO A 91 12.40 5.99 -1.42
C PRO A 91 13.23 5.99 -2.71
N LEU A 92 12.58 6.13 -3.88
CA LEU A 92 13.26 6.18 -5.17
C LEU A 92 13.42 7.59 -5.71
N GLY A 93 13.08 8.64 -4.94
CA GLY A 93 13.22 10.04 -5.38
C GLY A 93 12.44 10.36 -6.66
N ALA A 94 11.29 9.71 -6.87
CA ALA A 94 10.43 9.92 -8.04
C ALA A 94 9.64 11.24 -7.96
N ILE A 95 9.45 11.78 -6.76
CA ILE A 95 8.65 12.98 -6.50
C ILE A 95 9.57 14.20 -6.46
N LYS A 96 9.22 15.25 -7.21
CA LYS A 96 9.98 16.50 -7.26
C LYS A 96 9.06 17.71 -6.99
N PRO A 97 9.57 18.79 -6.38
CA PRO A 97 8.84 20.06 -6.31
C PRO A 97 8.49 20.55 -7.72
N ALA A 98 7.27 21.04 -7.89
CA ALA A 98 6.80 21.61 -9.14
C ALA A 98 5.75 22.70 -8.88
N LYS A 99 5.26 23.31 -9.96
CA LYS A 99 4.04 24.10 -9.93
C LYS A 99 2.96 23.34 -10.69
N GLY A 100 1.75 23.35 -10.14
CA GLY A 100 0.56 22.79 -10.78
C GLY A 100 -0.41 23.90 -11.16
N VAL A 101 -1.39 23.56 -11.99
CA VAL A 101 -2.53 24.42 -12.28
C VAL A 101 -3.76 23.76 -11.66
N ASN A 102 -4.46 24.47 -10.80
CA ASN A 102 -5.68 23.98 -10.18
C ASN A 102 -6.87 24.07 -11.15
N SER A 103 -8.03 23.52 -10.79
CA SER A 103 -9.27 23.56 -11.59
C SER A 103 -9.80 24.97 -11.85
N LYS A 104 -9.35 25.98 -11.08
CA LYS A 104 -9.67 27.40 -11.29
C LYS A 104 -8.71 28.12 -12.25
N GLY A 105 -7.67 27.44 -12.74
CA GLY A 105 -6.65 28.02 -13.61
C GLY A 105 -5.54 28.78 -12.87
N GLU A 106 -5.46 28.67 -11.55
CA GLU A 106 -4.45 29.35 -10.74
C GLU A 106 -3.20 28.48 -10.59
N GLU A 107 -2.04 29.13 -10.56
CA GLU A 107 -0.75 28.47 -10.33
C GLU A 107 -0.56 28.17 -8.84
N VAL A 108 -0.40 26.89 -8.49
CA VAL A 108 -0.25 26.42 -7.11
C VAL A 108 1.06 25.67 -6.91
N LYS A 109 1.59 25.69 -5.68
CA LYS A 109 2.75 24.87 -5.31
C LYS A 109 2.33 23.41 -5.26
N SER A 110 3.03 22.55 -6.01
CA SER A 110 2.67 21.15 -6.11
C SER A 110 3.91 20.27 -6.28
N VAL A 111 3.69 19.03 -6.72
CA VAL A 111 4.74 18.07 -7.06
C VAL A 111 4.52 17.52 -8.45
N THR A 112 5.56 16.91 -9.02
CA THR A 112 5.48 16.05 -10.20
C THR A 112 6.07 14.69 -9.87
N VAL A 113 5.57 13.64 -10.54
CA VAL A 113 6.01 12.26 -10.34
C VAL A 113 6.67 11.74 -11.61
N ASN A 114 7.94 11.38 -11.51
CA ASN A 114 8.61 10.61 -12.56
C ASN A 114 8.10 9.16 -12.52
N VAL A 115 7.26 8.81 -13.50
CA VAL A 115 6.61 7.50 -13.60
C VAL A 115 7.62 6.36 -13.75
N ASP A 116 8.70 6.56 -14.52
CA ASP A 116 9.73 5.54 -14.76
C ASP A 116 10.51 5.19 -13.48
N ARG A 117 10.51 6.08 -12.49
CA ARG A 117 11.12 5.85 -11.17
C ARG A 117 10.12 5.41 -10.09
N CYS A 118 8.82 5.50 -10.35
CA CYS A 118 7.81 5.18 -9.35
C CYS A 118 7.60 3.66 -9.26
N MET A 119 7.68 3.11 -8.05
CA MET A 119 7.41 1.69 -7.79
C MET A 119 6.10 1.45 -7.03
N PHE A 120 5.23 2.46 -6.96
CA PHE A 120 3.86 2.34 -6.47
C PHE A 120 3.71 1.92 -4.99
N CYS A 121 4.65 2.30 -4.12
CA CYS A 121 4.54 1.99 -2.68
C CYS A 121 3.39 2.68 -1.96
N GLY A 122 2.89 3.79 -2.49
CA GLY A 122 1.81 4.57 -1.87
C GLY A 122 2.23 5.38 -0.64
N ASN A 123 3.51 5.40 -0.24
CA ASN A 123 3.97 6.11 0.97
C ASN A 123 3.82 7.64 0.90
N CYS A 124 3.62 8.19 -0.30
CA CYS A 124 3.41 9.63 -0.51
C CYS A 124 1.93 10.04 -0.52
N TYR A 125 1.00 9.08 -0.44
CA TYR A 125 -0.43 9.32 -0.29
C TYR A 125 -0.74 9.52 1.19
#